data_AF-E1ZJF4-F1
#
_entry.id   AF-E1ZJF4-F1
#
_cell.length_a   1.000
_cell.length_b   1.000
_cell.length_c   1.000
_cell.angle_alpha   90.00
_cell.angle_beta   90.00
_cell.angle_gamma   90.00
#
_symmetry.space_group_name_H-M   'P 1'
#
loop_
_entity.id
_entity.type
_entity.pdbx_description
1 polymer ?
#
loop_
_entity_poly.entity_id
_entity_poly.type
_entity_poly.pdbx_seq_one_letter_code
_entity_poly.pdbx_strand_id
1 'polypeptide(L)'
;RNTEFGYSRKDVLIIGGALTGAGFALYYGLQATGMDAGMAGNWAQLIIFVGLCFGWVGSYLFRVATKQMTYVKQLEDYEEAVMRKRLEEMPEA
;
A
#
# COMPACT_ATOMS: atom_id res chain seq x y z
N ARG A 1 -17.14 5.87 -10.85
CA ARG A 1 -17.02 5.82 -9.37
C ARG A 1 -16.19 4.60 -9.05
N ASN A 2 -14.97 4.76 -8.51
CA ASN A 2 -14.12 3.61 -8.22
C ASN A 2 -14.82 2.75 -7.17
N THR A 3 -15.06 1.46 -7.46
CA THR A 3 -15.75 0.51 -6.56
C THR A 3 -14.78 -0.38 -5.80
N GLU A 4 -13.48 -0.17 -6.01
CA GLU A 4 -12.40 -0.88 -5.36
C GLU A 4 -12.28 -0.49 -3.88
N PHE A 5 -11.87 -1.47 -3.07
CA PHE A 5 -11.64 -1.30 -1.64
C PHE A 5 -10.57 -0.23 -1.38
N GLY A 6 -10.87 0.69 -0.46
CA GLY A 6 -9.97 1.78 -0.07
C GLY A 6 -10.31 3.15 -0.67
N TYR A 7 -11.26 3.21 -1.61
CA TYR A 7 -11.73 4.46 -2.21
C TYR A 7 -13.12 4.92 -1.71
N SER A 8 -13.82 4.09 -0.92
CA SER A 8 -15.11 4.43 -0.32
C SER A 8 -14.99 4.98 1.09
N ARG A 9 -15.89 5.90 1.49
CA ARG A 9 -15.97 6.42 2.87
C ARG A 9 -16.11 5.31 3.91
N LYS A 10 -16.86 4.25 3.58
CA LYS A 10 -17.03 3.08 4.45
C LYS A 10 -15.69 2.37 4.69
N ASP A 11 -14.87 2.25 3.66
CA ASP A 11 -13.59 1.54 3.74
C ASP A 11 -12.60 2.32 4.61
N VAL A 12 -12.60 3.65 4.51
CA VAL A 12 -11.79 4.51 5.40
C VAL A 12 -12.17 4.29 6.86
N LEU A 13 -13.47 4.21 7.17
CA LEU A 13 -13.94 3.94 8.54
C LEU A 13 -13.56 2.53 9.01
N ILE A 14 -13.63 1.53 8.13
CA ILE A 14 -13.23 0.15 8.44
C ILE A 14 -11.73 0.08 8.72
N ILE A 15 -10.89 0.68 7.88
CA ILE A 15 -9.44 0.67 8.04
C ILE A 15 -9.05 1.40 9.33
N GLY A 16 -9.63 2.58 9.59
CA GLY A 16 -9.39 3.33 10.82
C GLY A 16 -9.79 2.54 12.06
N GLY A 17 -11.00 1.97 12.08
CA GLY A 17 -11.48 1.14 13.17
C GLY A 17 -10.64 -0.12 13.40
N ALA A 18 -10.22 -0.79 12.31
CA ALA A 18 -9.36 -1.97 12.37
C ALA A 18 -7.98 -1.62 12.94
N LEU A 19 -7.38 -0.50 12.53
CA LEU A 19 -6.09 -0.04 13.05
C LEU A 19 -6.17 0.30 14.55
N THR A 20 -7.22 1.01 14.96
CA THR A 20 -7.46 1.29 16.38
C THR A 20 -7.66 0.00 17.18
N GLY A 21 -8.48 -0.92 16.68
CA GLY A 21 -8.70 -2.23 17.29
C GLY A 21 -7.41 -3.05 17.41
N ALA A 22 -6.57 -3.05 16.37
CA ALA A 22 -5.26 -3.70 16.39
C ALA A 22 -4.35 -3.10 17.48
N GLY A 23 -4.38 -1.78 17.68
CA GLY A 23 -3.60 -1.14 18.76
C GLY A 23 -4.04 -1.56 20.16
N PHE A 24 -5.35 -1.60 20.41
CA PHE A 24 -5.87 -2.12 21.68
C PHE A 24 -5.56 -3.61 21.86
N ALA A 25 -5.68 -4.41 20.80
CA ALA A 25 -5.36 -5.83 20.84
C ALA A 25 -3.88 -6.07 21.16
N LEU A 26 -2.97 -5.29 20.58
CA LEU A 26 -1.54 -5.32 20.89
C LEU A 26 -1.26 -4.92 22.35
N TYR A 27 -1.88 -3.84 22.81
CA TYR A 27 -1.73 -3.36 24.18
C TYR A 27 -2.18 -4.40 25.21
N TYR A 28 -3.40 -4.91 25.10
CA TYR A 28 -3.91 -5.94 26.01
C TYR A 28 -3.18 -7.29 25.84
N GLY A 29 -2.74 -7.62 24.62
CA GLY A 29 -1.92 -8.79 24.37
C GLY A 29 -0.57 -8.74 25.09
N LEU A 30 0.09 -7.57 25.09
CA LEU A 30 1.33 -7.35 25.83
C LEU A 30 1.12 -7.32 27.35
N GLN A 31 -0.01 -6.79 27.82
CA GLN A 31 -0.35 -6.87 29.25
C GLN A 31 -0.60 -8.32 29.71
N ALA A 32 -1.20 -9.15 28.85
CA ALA A 32 -1.45 -10.56 29.17
C ALA A 32 -0.15 -11.36 29.37
N THR A 33 0.99 -10.89 28.85
CA THR A 33 2.32 -11.48 29.13
C THR A 33 2.93 -11.00 30.45
N GLY A 34 2.22 -10.20 31.25
CA GLY A 34 2.68 -9.64 32.52
C GLY A 34 3.46 -8.33 32.39
N MET A 35 3.41 -7.66 31.23
CA MET A 35 4.07 -6.37 31.03
C MET A 35 3.31 -5.23 31.73
N ASP A 36 4.04 -4.32 32.37
CA ASP A 36 3.45 -3.10 32.94
C ASP A 36 2.72 -2.27 31.87
N ALA A 37 1.62 -1.63 32.27
CA ALA A 37 0.75 -0.88 31.37
C ALA A 37 1.50 0.24 30.62
N GLY A 38 2.40 0.97 31.30
CA GLY A 38 3.17 2.04 30.67
C GLY A 38 4.11 1.52 29.59
N MET A 39 4.80 0.41 29.87
CA MET A 39 5.72 -0.21 28.91
C MET A 39 4.99 -0.89 27.75
N ALA A 40 3.86 -1.54 28.01
CA ALA A 40 3.00 -2.12 26.98
C ALA A 40 2.47 -1.05 26.01
N GLY A 41 2.09 0.13 26.52
CA GLY A 41 1.68 1.26 25.70
C GLY A 41 2.78 1.74 24.75
N ASN A 42 4.00 1.92 25.27
CA ASN A 42 5.16 2.32 24.47
C ASN A 42 5.47 1.32 23.35
N TRP A 43 5.44 0.03 23.66
CA TRP A 43 5.70 -1.03 22.66
C TRP A 43 4.60 -1.12 21.61
N ALA A 44 3.32 -1.05 22.02
CA ALA A 44 2.21 -1.07 21.07
C ALA A 44 2.31 0.10 20.08
N GLN A 45 2.61 1.32 20.58
CA GLN A 45 2.82 2.49 19.73
C GLN A 45 4.02 2.33 18.79
N LEU A 46 5.16 1.87 19.32
CA LEU A 46 6.37 1.66 18.53
C LEU A 46 6.12 0.65 17.40
N ILE A 47 5.51 -0.50 17.71
CA ILE A 47 5.24 -1.56 16.73
C ILE A 47 4.32 -1.06 15.62
N ILE A 48 3.23 -0.38 15.96
CA ILE A 48 2.29 0.13 14.96
C ILE A 48 2.95 1.20 14.09
N PHE A 49 3.62 2.18 14.70
CA PHE A 49 4.23 3.28 13.96
C PHE A 49 5.34 2.79 13.03
N VAL A 50 6.24 1.95 13.55
CA VAL A 50 7.31 1.33 12.76
C VAL A 50 6.72 0.47 11.66
N GLY A 51 5.72 -0.38 11.96
CA GLY A 51 5.04 -1.21 10.97
C GLY A 51 4.41 -0.40 9.84
N LEU A 52 3.75 0.72 10.15
CA LEU A 52 3.20 1.63 9.15
C LEU A 52 4.29 2.30 8.31
N CYS A 53 5.38 2.77 8.93
CA CYS A 53 6.51 3.35 8.20
C CYS A 53 7.13 2.35 7.22
N PHE A 54 7.44 1.14 7.69
CA PHE A 54 8.01 0.08 6.84
C PHE A 54 7.02 -0.38 5.77
N GLY A 55 5.73 -0.52 6.09
CA GLY A 55 4.70 -0.85 5.10
C GLY A 55 4.58 0.23 4.02
N TRP A 56 4.58 1.50 4.41
CA TRP A 56 4.50 2.63 3.47
C TRP A 56 5.75 2.76 2.60
N VAL A 57 6.95 2.70 3.18
CA VAL A 57 8.21 2.69 2.43
C VAL A 57 8.31 1.45 1.54
N GLY A 58 7.93 0.28 2.04
CA GLY A 58 7.86 -0.96 1.28
C GLY A 58 6.95 -0.83 0.05
N SER A 59 5.80 -0.16 0.18
CA SER A 59 4.93 0.11 -0.97
C SER A 59 5.59 0.98 -2.05
N TYR A 60 6.48 1.88 -1.66
CA TYR A 60 7.27 2.66 -2.62
C TYR A 60 8.32 1.78 -3.32
N LEU A 61 9.11 1.03 -2.55
CA LEU A 61 10.12 0.13 -3.09
C LEU A 61 9.52 -0.92 -4.03
N PHE A 62 8.36 -1.47 -3.67
CA PHE A 62 7.63 -2.43 -4.50
C PHE A 62 7.26 -1.83 -5.86
N ARG A 63 6.67 -0.62 -5.88
CA ARG A 63 6.32 0.07 -7.14
C ARG A 63 7.53 0.35 -8.02
N VAL A 64 8.65 0.72 -7.41
CA VAL A 64 9.93 0.93 -8.11
C VAL A 64 10.42 -0.39 -8.72
N ALA A 65 10.43 -1.47 -7.94
CA ALA A 65 10.86 -2.79 -8.41
C ALA A 65 9.97 -3.33 -9.55
N THR A 66 8.66 -3.14 -9.46
CA THR A 66 7.69 -3.56 -10.49
C THR A 66 7.58 -2.58 -11.66
N LYS A 67 8.38 -1.50 -11.69
CA LYS A 67 8.32 -0.43 -12.70
C LYS A 67 6.91 0.17 -12.88
N GLN A 68 6.06 0.11 -11.84
CA GLN A 68 4.72 0.71 -11.86
C GLN A 68 4.79 2.20 -11.53
N MET A 69 5.60 2.91 -12.32
CA MET A 69 5.83 4.34 -12.20
C MET A 69 5.25 5.04 -13.43
N THR A 70 4.65 6.21 -13.22
CA THR A 70 3.93 6.95 -14.27
C THR A 70 4.76 7.13 -15.54
N TYR A 71 6.02 7.58 -15.43
CA TYR A 71 6.89 7.79 -16.59
C TYR A 71 7.20 6.50 -17.34
N VAL A 72 7.47 5.39 -16.62
CA VAL A 72 7.78 4.11 -17.26
C VAL A 72 6.58 3.58 -18.02
N LYS A 73 5.38 3.70 -17.44
CA LYS A 73 4.13 3.33 -18.12
C LYS A 73 3.85 4.18 -19.34
N GLN A 74 4.02 5.50 -19.22
CA GLN A 74 3.87 6.42 -20.36
C GLN A 74 4.82 6.10 -21.51
N LEU A 75 6.08 5.73 -21.21
CA LEU A 75 7.05 5.35 -22.22
C LEU A 75 6.65 4.03 -22.92
N GLU A 76 6.29 3.00 -22.14
CA GLU A 76 5.81 1.71 -22.64
C GLU A 76 4.59 1.87 -23.56
N ASP A 77 3.59 2.64 -23.11
CA ASP A 77 2.37 2.93 -23.89
C ASP A 77 2.69 3.69 -25.20
N TYR A 78 3.64 4.63 -25.16
CA TYR A 78 4.10 5.36 -26.34
C TYR A 78 4.83 4.44 -27.34
N GLU A 79 5.73 3.60 -26.86
CA GLU A 79 6.45 2.62 -27.68
C GLU A 79 5.49 1.64 -28.35
N GLU A 80 4.49 1.12 -27.61
CA GLU A 80 3.47 0.23 -28.16
C GLU A 80 2.63 0.94 -29.24
N ALA A 81 2.20 2.18 -28.99
CA ALA A 81 1.44 2.97 -29.96
C ALA A 81 2.23 3.24 -31.25
N VAL A 82 3.52 3.54 -31.14
CA VAL A 82 4.40 3.74 -32.30
C VAL A 82 4.58 2.42 -33.06
N MET A 83 4.83 1.31 -32.38
CA MET A 83 4.97 0.00 -33.02
C MET A 83 3.70 -0.44 -33.74
N ARG A 84 2.53 -0.18 -33.15
CA ARG A 84 1.23 -0.43 -33.78
C ARG A 84 1.05 0.39 -35.04
N LYS A 85 1.35 1.69 -35.00
CA LYS A 85 1.31 2.55 -36.19
C LYS A 85 2.24 2.06 -37.29
N ARG A 86 3.43 1.58 -36.95
CA ARG A 86 4.37 0.98 -37.92
C ARG A 86 3.80 -0.27 -38.58
N LEU A 87 3.13 -1.14 -37.81
CA LEU A 87 2.49 -2.34 -38.36
C LEU A 87 1.32 -1.99 -39.30
N GLU A 88 0.55 -0.95 -38.99
CA GLU A 88 -0.53 -0.45 -39.85
C GLU A 88 -0.01 0.21 -41.13
N GLU A 89 1.17 0.84 -41.08
CA GLU A 89 1.84 1.46 -42.24
C GLU A 89 2.61 0.44 -43.10
N MET A 90 2.81 -0.80 -42.64
CA MET A 90 3.42 -1.83 -43.49
C MET A 90 2.43 -2.25 -44.58
N PRO A 91 2.81 -2.17 -45.87
CA PRO A 91 1.93 -2.60 -46.96
C PRO A 91 1.64 -4.10 -46.80
N GLU A 92 0.38 -4.50 -46.98
CA GLU A 92 0.03 -5.92 -47.07
C GLU A 92 0.80 -6.53 -48.25
N ALA A 93 1.49 -7.64 -48.00
CA ALA A 93 2.29 -8.35 -48.99
C ALA A 93 1.41 -9.07 -50.03
#